data_AF-A0A2G7HN09-F1
#
_entry.id   AF-A0A2G7HN09-F1
#
_cell.length_a   1.000
_cell.length_b   1.000
_cell.length_c   1.000
_cell.angle_alpha   90.00
_cell.angle_beta   90.00
_cell.angle_gamma   90.00
#
_symmetry.space_group_name_H-M   'P 1'
#
loop_
_entity.id
_entity.type
_entity.pdbx_description
1 polymer ?
#
loop_
_entity_poly.entity_id
_entity_poly.type
_entity_poly.pdbx_seq_one_letter_code
_entity_poly.pdbx_strand_id
1 'polypeptide(L)'
;MKIKKICKLLLGLTLSLSLIASVPSVSYAKEKDTMEVEVYTETTDKFNKNVFEKVFTNEDTKFLRESLNADIKYLEDSVEVVIKTKIQPSTEKGLTLYADGNPVEVSSKGTIIIPKDTKLISKLNKQSNYSNMNVKNMNTVNRENSVIVSDSFFTTDIKQKSSNKFQSVFRVSSGELLEKMDQLEDSCGKNLHNARSLKASARKGYGDKYYTGDTVHCNRFNGQLTDDVHYNWRTGSAADKAKAARNFYASDCHIALVQAGSGCTSKGSCQCNTTKRAAYCSSFTRDENSLINCPYTYHKHTGLVIPR
;
A
#
# COMPACT_ATOMS: atom_id res chain seq x y z
N MET A 1 21.68 -6.00 76.59
CA MET A 1 21.69 -4.84 77.53
C MET A 1 21.55 -3.58 76.68
N LYS A 2 20.55 -2.69 76.76
CA LYS A 2 19.58 -2.29 77.79
C LYS A 2 18.20 -2.12 77.14
N ILE A 3 17.17 -2.45 77.91
CA ILE A 3 15.73 -2.26 77.61
C ILE A 3 15.23 -1.04 78.41
N LYS A 4 14.14 -0.43 77.92
CA LYS A 4 13.10 0.41 78.59
C LYS A 4 13.19 1.91 78.21
N LYS A 5 12.10 2.61 77.87
CA LYS A 5 10.67 2.60 78.32
C LYS A 5 9.78 3.08 77.14
N ILE A 6 8.64 2.47 76.76
CA ILE A 6 7.26 2.41 77.35
C ILE A 6 6.58 3.78 77.59
N CYS A 7 5.51 4.04 76.82
CA CYS A 7 4.24 4.68 77.22
C CYS A 7 3.11 4.10 76.32
N LYS A 8 2.32 3.11 76.77
CA LYS A 8 0.95 3.21 77.32
C LYS A 8 -0.06 4.05 76.51
N LEU A 9 -1.04 3.39 75.88
CA LEU A 9 -2.45 3.48 76.29
C LEU A 9 -3.30 2.33 75.69
N LEU A 10 -4.22 1.80 76.50
CA LEU A 10 -5.17 0.72 76.25
C LEU A 10 -6.54 1.27 75.80
N LEU A 11 -7.41 0.36 75.31
CA LEU A 11 -8.85 0.43 74.96
C LEU A 11 -9.02 0.26 73.44
N GLY A 12 -9.48 -0.85 72.87
CA GLY A 12 -10.44 -1.86 73.33
C GLY A 12 -11.69 -1.75 72.47
N LEU A 13 -11.88 -2.63 71.48
CA LEU A 13 -13.20 -3.07 70.99
C LEU A 13 -13.06 -4.24 69.99
N THR A 14 -13.51 -5.40 70.47
CA THR A 14 -14.26 -6.49 69.82
C THR A 14 -14.31 -6.66 68.29
N LEU A 15 -14.12 -7.93 67.91
CA LEU A 15 -14.54 -8.63 66.69
C LEU A 15 -15.70 -8.00 65.90
N SER A 16 -15.50 -7.93 64.58
CA SER A 16 -16.52 -8.37 63.63
C SER A 16 -15.82 -9.00 62.43
N LEU A 17 -16.02 -10.32 62.28
CA LEU A 17 -15.85 -11.06 61.04
C LEU A 17 -16.61 -10.34 59.93
N SER A 18 -15.92 -10.00 58.85
CA SER A 18 -16.55 -9.98 57.53
C SER A 18 -15.58 -10.62 56.54
N LEU A 19 -15.91 -11.87 56.15
CA LEU A 19 -15.50 -12.42 54.88
C LEU A 19 -15.92 -11.42 53.80
N ILE A 20 -14.99 -10.62 53.31
CA ILE A 20 -15.15 -10.03 51.99
C ILE A 20 -14.81 -11.16 51.03
N ALA A 21 -15.84 -11.85 50.56
CA ALA A 21 -15.74 -12.61 49.33
C ALA A 21 -15.30 -11.62 48.25
N SER A 22 -14.00 -11.62 47.94
CA SER A 22 -13.49 -10.98 46.74
C SER A 22 -14.03 -11.78 45.56
N VAL A 23 -15.26 -11.48 45.16
CA VAL A 23 -15.75 -11.84 43.84
C VAL A 23 -14.74 -11.20 42.89
N PRO A 24 -13.98 -11.98 42.09
CA PRO A 24 -13.22 -11.37 41.02
C PRO A 24 -14.27 -10.68 40.15
N SER A 25 -14.19 -9.36 40.07
CA SER A 25 -14.85 -8.62 39.00
C SER A 25 -14.19 -9.10 37.71
N VAL A 26 -14.71 -10.21 37.18
CA VAL A 26 -14.52 -10.57 35.79
C VAL A 26 -15.23 -9.47 35.04
N SER A 27 -14.48 -8.41 34.74
CA SER A 27 -14.73 -7.58 33.60
C SER A 27 -14.78 -8.54 32.42
N TYR A 28 -15.97 -9.05 32.10
CA TYR A 28 -16.26 -9.57 30.78
C TYR A 28 -16.07 -8.38 29.85
N ALA A 29 -14.82 -8.20 29.39
CA ALA A 29 -14.59 -7.51 28.14
C ALA A 29 -15.51 -8.24 27.17
N LYS A 30 -16.58 -7.56 26.75
CA LYS A 30 -17.54 -8.06 25.77
C LYS A 30 -16.67 -8.51 24.61
N GLU A 31 -16.51 -9.83 24.46
CA GLU A 31 -15.72 -10.42 23.38
C GLU A 31 -16.32 -9.80 22.12
N LYS A 32 -15.58 -8.86 21.50
CA LYS A 32 -16.12 -8.17 20.34
C LYS A 32 -16.39 -9.27 19.34
N ASP A 33 -17.63 -9.38 18.89
CA ASP A 33 -17.98 -10.36 17.89
C ASP A 33 -17.16 -10.02 16.63
N THR A 34 -16.09 -10.78 16.40
CA THR A 34 -15.11 -10.50 15.35
C THR A 34 -15.34 -11.38 14.15
N MET A 35 -14.84 -10.92 13.00
CA MET A 35 -14.73 -11.70 11.79
C MET A 35 -13.32 -11.60 11.21
N GLU A 36 -12.90 -12.66 10.54
CA GLU A 36 -11.72 -12.64 9.68
C GLU A 36 -12.12 -12.16 8.29
N VAL A 37 -11.37 -11.18 7.76
CA VAL A 37 -11.56 -10.62 6.42
C VAL A 37 -10.28 -10.83 5.61
N GLU A 38 -10.42 -11.40 4.43
CA GLU A 38 -9.34 -11.49 3.46
C GLU A 38 -9.18 -10.17 2.70
N VAL A 39 -7.95 -9.68 2.59
CA VAL A 39 -7.68 -8.39 1.96
C VAL A 39 -6.98 -8.57 0.62
N TYR A 40 -7.48 -7.89 -0.40
CA TYR A 40 -6.98 -7.98 -1.77
C TYR A 40 -6.71 -6.58 -2.35
N THR A 41 -5.79 -6.55 -3.31
CA THR A 41 -5.75 -5.48 -4.32
C THR A 41 -6.20 -6.06 -5.66
N GLU A 42 -6.93 -5.29 -6.44
CA GLU A 42 -7.38 -5.62 -7.79
C GLU A 42 -6.95 -4.51 -8.75
N THR A 43 -6.19 -4.89 -9.77
CA THR A 43 -5.88 -4.00 -10.89
C THR A 43 -6.73 -4.36 -12.10
N THR A 44 -7.28 -3.35 -12.76
CA THR A 44 -8.07 -3.50 -13.99
C THR A 44 -7.50 -2.57 -15.05
N ASP A 45 -6.96 -3.15 -16.11
CA ASP A 45 -6.38 -2.42 -17.23
C ASP A 45 -7.09 -2.79 -18.52
N LYS A 46 -7.48 -1.78 -19.30
CA LYS A 46 -8.20 -1.95 -20.57
C LYS A 46 -7.36 -1.45 -21.73
N PHE A 47 -7.14 -2.30 -22.72
CA PHE A 47 -6.37 -2.01 -23.91
C PHE A 47 -7.23 -2.16 -25.15
N ASN A 48 -6.92 -1.41 -26.22
CA ASN A 48 -7.46 -1.74 -27.54
C ASN A 48 -6.94 -3.12 -27.96
N LYS A 49 -7.81 -3.96 -28.54
CA LYS A 49 -7.49 -5.36 -28.85
C LYS A 49 -6.28 -5.50 -29.79
N ASN A 50 -6.26 -4.76 -30.90
CA ASN A 50 -5.17 -4.81 -31.87
C ASN A 50 -3.84 -4.34 -31.26
N VAL A 51 -3.89 -3.37 -30.35
CA VAL A 51 -2.70 -2.90 -29.62
C VAL A 51 -2.21 -3.97 -28.65
N PHE A 52 -3.13 -4.59 -27.90
CA PHE A 52 -2.80 -5.64 -26.94
C PHE A 52 -2.10 -6.82 -27.63
N GLU A 53 -2.70 -7.35 -28.70
CA GLU A 53 -2.17 -8.49 -29.45
C GLU A 53 -0.82 -8.19 -30.13
N LYS A 54 -0.53 -6.91 -30.41
CA LYS A 54 0.78 -6.49 -30.93
C LYS A 54 1.85 -6.37 -29.85
N VAL A 55 1.46 -6.06 -28.61
CA VAL A 55 2.39 -5.74 -27.52
C VAL A 55 2.65 -6.94 -26.61
N PHE A 56 1.63 -7.75 -26.34
CA PHE A 56 1.70 -8.92 -25.47
C PHE A 56 1.79 -10.20 -26.29
N THR A 57 2.85 -10.97 -26.10
CA THR A 57 2.98 -12.29 -26.73
C THR A 57 2.11 -13.34 -26.02
N ASN A 58 1.98 -14.51 -26.64
CA ASN A 58 1.29 -15.63 -26.00
C ASN A 58 1.97 -16.03 -24.68
N GLU A 59 3.30 -16.00 -24.64
CA GLU A 59 4.10 -16.24 -23.44
C GLU A 59 3.86 -15.18 -22.37
N ASP A 60 3.77 -13.90 -22.74
CA ASP A 60 3.43 -12.82 -21.81
C ASP A 60 2.05 -13.07 -21.18
N THR A 61 1.03 -13.39 -21.99
CA THR A 61 -0.32 -13.65 -21.46
C THR A 61 -0.38 -14.93 -20.62
N LYS A 62 0.42 -15.95 -20.94
CA LYS A 62 0.56 -17.16 -20.13
C LYS A 62 1.18 -16.81 -18.77
N PHE A 63 2.25 -16.04 -18.75
CA PHE A 63 2.86 -15.55 -17.52
C PHE A 63 1.87 -14.77 -16.65
N LEU A 64 1.12 -13.84 -17.23
CA LEU A 64 0.11 -13.07 -16.50
C LEU A 64 -0.93 -13.98 -15.84
N ARG A 65 -1.43 -15.00 -16.56
CA ARG A 65 -2.40 -15.96 -16.01
C ARG A 65 -1.80 -16.85 -14.93
N GLU A 66 -0.63 -17.44 -15.17
CA GLU A 66 -0.05 -18.45 -14.30
C GLU A 66 0.65 -17.85 -13.07
N SER A 67 1.36 -16.74 -13.24
CA SER A 67 2.20 -16.14 -12.20
C SER A 67 1.51 -15.00 -11.46
N LEU A 68 0.60 -14.28 -12.12
CA LEU A 68 -0.14 -13.16 -11.50
C LEU A 68 -1.62 -13.46 -11.29
N ASN A 69 -2.10 -14.66 -11.66
CA ASN A 69 -3.52 -15.02 -11.59
C ASN A 69 -4.43 -14.00 -12.32
N ALA A 70 -3.97 -13.52 -13.49
CA ALA A 70 -4.71 -12.57 -14.30
C ALA A 70 -5.92 -13.23 -14.98
N ASP A 71 -7.08 -12.60 -14.88
CA ASP A 71 -8.26 -12.85 -15.72
C ASP A 71 -8.17 -11.93 -16.94
N ILE A 72 -7.99 -12.51 -18.13
CA ILE A 72 -7.82 -11.77 -19.39
C ILE A 72 -9.05 -12.01 -20.26
N LYS A 73 -9.86 -10.96 -20.45
CA LYS A 73 -11.11 -11.00 -21.21
C LYS A 73 -10.92 -10.31 -22.55
N TYR A 74 -11.15 -11.06 -23.62
CA TYR A 74 -11.20 -10.52 -24.98
C TYR A 74 -12.64 -10.10 -25.28
N LEU A 75 -12.86 -8.80 -25.35
CA LEU A 75 -14.10 -8.18 -25.79
C LEU A 75 -14.00 -7.86 -27.29
N GLU A 76 -15.05 -7.29 -27.88
CA GLU A 76 -15.11 -6.96 -29.31
C GLU A 76 -13.91 -6.10 -29.76
N ASP A 77 -13.74 -4.92 -29.18
CA ASP A 77 -12.67 -3.96 -29.55
C ASP A 77 -11.57 -3.79 -28.49
N SER A 78 -11.65 -4.54 -27.39
CA SER A 78 -10.76 -4.33 -26.26
C SER A 78 -10.40 -5.62 -25.54
N VAL A 79 -9.26 -5.58 -24.85
CA VAL A 79 -8.83 -6.62 -23.92
C VAL A 79 -8.78 -6.02 -22.52
N GLU A 80 -9.44 -6.67 -21.58
CA GLU A 80 -9.42 -6.31 -20.16
C GLU A 80 -8.53 -7.31 -19.42
N VAL A 81 -7.53 -6.80 -18.71
CA VAL A 81 -6.64 -7.58 -17.85
C VAL A 81 -6.99 -7.22 -16.41
N VAL A 82 -7.47 -8.22 -15.65
CA VAL A 82 -7.81 -8.07 -14.24
C VAL A 82 -6.87 -8.93 -13.40
N ILE A 83 -6.05 -8.31 -12.56
CA ILE A 83 -5.16 -9.01 -11.62
C ILE A 83 -5.66 -8.75 -10.22
N LYS A 84 -6.23 -9.78 -9.58
CA LYS A 84 -6.65 -9.73 -8.18
C LYS A 84 -5.68 -10.53 -7.33
N THR A 85 -4.93 -9.84 -6.47
CA THR A 85 -3.91 -10.44 -5.62
C THR A 85 -4.29 -10.29 -4.16
N LYS A 86 -4.20 -11.39 -3.41
CA LYS A 86 -4.31 -11.35 -1.95
C LYS A 86 -3.09 -10.62 -1.39
N ILE A 87 -3.31 -9.67 -0.49
CA ILE A 87 -2.21 -8.88 0.06
C ILE A 87 -1.29 -9.80 0.87
N GLN A 88 0.00 -9.77 0.60
CA GLN A 88 1.02 -10.56 1.30
C GLN A 88 2.09 -9.60 1.83
N PRO A 89 1.93 -9.08 3.07
CA PRO A 89 2.93 -8.19 3.64
C PRO A 89 4.24 -8.97 3.85
N SER A 90 5.36 -8.32 3.58
CA SER A 90 6.71 -8.91 3.69
C SER A 90 7.10 -9.32 5.11
N THR A 91 6.37 -8.80 6.12
CA THR A 91 6.53 -9.09 7.55
C THR A 91 5.15 -9.02 8.23
N GLU A 92 4.95 -9.77 9.32
CA GLU A 92 3.65 -9.81 10.03
C GLU A 92 3.20 -8.47 10.63
N LYS A 93 4.14 -7.55 10.90
CA LYS A 93 3.86 -6.16 11.34
C LYS A 93 4.05 -5.14 10.21
N GLY A 94 4.10 -5.64 8.98
CA GLY A 94 4.61 -4.91 7.83
C GLY A 94 3.57 -4.04 7.14
N LEU A 95 2.28 -4.17 7.48
CA LEU A 95 1.20 -3.39 6.90
C LEU A 95 0.07 -3.17 7.92
N THR A 96 -0.14 -1.91 8.27
CA THR A 96 -1.29 -1.47 9.06
C THR A 96 -2.38 -0.92 8.11
N LEU A 97 -3.61 -1.40 8.28
CA LEU A 97 -4.83 -0.85 7.70
C LEU A 97 -5.68 -0.22 8.80
N TYR A 98 -6.79 0.41 8.41
CA TYR A 98 -7.71 1.08 9.33
C TYR A 98 -9.14 0.56 9.13
N ALA A 99 -9.68 -0.11 10.14
CA ALA A 99 -11.05 -0.61 10.21
C ALA A 99 -11.93 0.42 10.93
N ASP A 100 -12.78 1.13 10.17
CA ASP A 100 -13.51 2.32 10.64
C ASP A 100 -12.60 3.30 11.40
N GLY A 101 -11.39 3.49 10.87
CA GLY A 101 -10.35 4.37 11.41
C GLY A 101 -9.52 3.80 12.57
N ASN A 102 -9.84 2.60 13.08
CA ASN A 102 -9.02 1.91 14.08
C ASN A 102 -7.90 1.10 13.39
N PRO A 103 -6.64 1.21 13.83
CA PRO A 103 -5.53 0.47 13.21
C PRO A 103 -5.71 -1.04 13.40
N VAL A 104 -5.44 -1.80 12.34
CA VAL A 104 -5.44 -3.27 12.30
C VAL A 104 -4.24 -3.76 11.49
N GLU A 105 -3.52 -4.73 12.03
CA GLU A 105 -2.37 -5.34 11.36
C GLU A 105 -2.83 -6.41 10.37
N VAL A 106 -2.25 -6.40 9.17
CA VAL A 106 -2.48 -7.44 8.16
C VAL A 106 -1.55 -8.62 8.44
N SER A 107 -2.14 -9.80 8.63
CA SER A 107 -1.38 -11.03 8.84
C SER A 107 -0.52 -11.39 7.61
N SER A 108 0.48 -12.26 7.80
CA SER A 108 1.27 -12.84 6.69
C SER A 108 0.42 -13.61 5.67
N LYS A 109 -0.80 -14.02 6.05
CA LYS A 109 -1.76 -14.70 5.16
C LYS A 109 -2.68 -13.73 4.41
N GLY A 110 -2.52 -12.42 4.59
CA GLY A 110 -3.38 -11.41 3.97
C GLY A 110 -4.76 -11.31 4.58
N THR A 111 -4.85 -11.47 5.90
CA THR A 111 -6.11 -11.40 6.65
C THR A 111 -6.04 -10.37 7.77
N ILE A 112 -7.20 -9.80 8.12
CA ILE A 112 -7.38 -8.93 9.28
C ILE A 112 -8.51 -9.46 10.16
N ILE A 113 -8.42 -9.25 11.47
CA ILE A 113 -9.47 -9.59 12.44
C ILE A 113 -10.11 -8.29 12.92
N ILE A 114 -11.41 -8.13 12.69
CA ILE A 114 -12.13 -6.88 12.93
C ILE A 114 -13.52 -7.14 13.52
N PRO A 115 -14.15 -6.17 14.20
CA PRO A 115 -15.55 -6.26 14.63
C PRO A 115 -16.51 -6.51 13.46
N LYS A 116 -17.53 -7.35 13.64
CA LYS A 116 -18.51 -7.67 12.59
C LYS A 116 -19.33 -6.48 12.09
N ASP A 117 -19.47 -5.44 12.90
CA ASP A 117 -20.16 -4.20 12.54
C ASP A 117 -19.26 -3.21 11.77
N THR A 118 -18.00 -3.56 11.51
CA THR A 118 -17.09 -2.75 10.70
C THR A 118 -17.66 -2.54 9.31
N LYS A 119 -17.68 -1.30 8.83
CA LYS A 119 -18.22 -0.96 7.50
C LYS A 119 -17.13 -0.78 6.46
N LEU A 120 -16.06 -0.08 6.83
CA LEU A 120 -15.03 0.39 5.91
C LEU A 120 -13.64 -0.07 6.33
N ILE A 121 -12.84 -0.49 5.34
CA ILE A 121 -11.40 -0.68 5.48
C ILE A 121 -10.68 0.39 4.68
N SER A 122 -9.64 0.99 5.26
CA SER A 122 -8.80 1.98 4.59
C SER A 122 -7.31 1.71 4.74
N LYS A 123 -6.52 2.11 3.74
CA LYS A 123 -5.06 2.26 3.86
C LYS A 123 -4.67 3.55 4.61
N LEU A 124 -5.63 4.46 4.82
CA LEU A 124 -5.42 5.79 5.39
C LEU A 124 -6.18 5.94 6.72
N ASN A 125 -5.56 6.60 7.69
CA ASN A 125 -6.17 7.03 8.94
C ASN A 125 -7.00 8.32 8.72
N LYS A 126 -8.15 8.21 8.03
CA LYS A 126 -9.02 9.36 7.76
C LYS A 126 -9.74 9.90 9.02
N GLN A 127 -9.68 9.23 10.17
CA GLN A 127 -10.36 9.65 11.41
C GLN A 127 -9.69 10.83 12.12
N SER A 128 -8.44 11.16 11.79
CA SER A 128 -7.75 12.34 12.36
C SER A 128 -8.23 13.69 11.80
N ASN A 129 -8.93 13.71 10.66
CA ASN A 129 -9.33 14.95 9.96
C ASN A 129 -10.84 15.24 9.91
N TYR A 130 -11.69 14.33 10.40
CA TYR A 130 -13.15 14.51 10.32
C TYR A 130 -13.77 15.26 11.50
N SER A 131 -13.05 15.46 12.60
CA SER A 131 -13.63 16.04 13.83
C SER A 131 -13.42 17.54 14.02
N ASN A 132 -12.70 18.25 13.13
CA ASN A 132 -12.34 19.65 13.40
C ASN A 132 -12.19 20.58 12.18
N MET A 133 -12.83 20.28 11.04
CA MET A 133 -12.84 21.23 9.92
C MET A 133 -14.25 21.73 9.62
N ASN A 134 -14.55 22.91 10.19
CA ASN A 134 -15.55 23.82 9.65
C ASN A 134 -15.34 23.96 8.14
N VAL A 135 -16.38 23.61 7.38
CA VAL A 135 -16.47 23.52 5.91
C VAL A 135 -16.19 24.85 5.17
N LYS A 136 -15.71 25.89 5.87
CA LYS A 136 -15.53 27.25 5.32
C LYS A 136 -14.08 27.71 5.10
N ASN A 137 -13.07 26.94 5.51
CA ASN A 137 -11.66 27.27 5.25
C ASN A 137 -10.97 26.24 4.32
N MET A 138 -11.69 25.74 3.31
CA MET A 138 -11.15 24.87 2.24
C MET A 138 -10.55 25.65 1.07
N ASN A 139 -10.24 26.93 1.23
CA ASN A 139 -9.44 27.66 0.26
C ASN A 139 -8.07 27.94 0.87
N THR A 140 -7.01 27.73 0.08
CA THR A 140 -5.65 28.28 0.26
C THR A 140 -4.60 27.53 1.10
N VAL A 141 -4.59 26.18 1.16
CA VAL A 141 -3.29 25.45 1.31
C VAL A 141 -3.32 24.10 0.54
N ASN A 142 -2.78 24.09 -0.68
CA ASN A 142 -2.22 22.93 -1.41
C ASN A 142 -3.01 21.60 -1.46
N ARG A 143 -4.31 21.64 -1.75
CA ARG A 143 -5.11 20.42 -1.94
C ARG A 143 -4.93 19.72 -3.30
N GLU A 144 -4.27 20.34 -4.26
CA GLU A 144 -4.11 19.79 -5.62
C GLU A 144 -3.05 18.68 -5.73
N ASN A 145 -2.32 18.32 -4.65
CA ASN A 145 -1.10 17.51 -4.75
C ASN A 145 -0.99 16.28 -3.83
N SER A 146 -2.01 15.89 -3.05
CA SER A 146 -1.86 14.81 -2.04
C SER A 146 -2.62 13.51 -2.34
N VAL A 147 -3.72 13.53 -3.08
CA VAL A 147 -4.44 12.30 -3.48
C VAL A 147 -3.85 11.74 -4.79
N ILE A 148 -3.14 10.61 -4.69
CA ILE A 148 -2.32 10.10 -5.79
C ILE A 148 -3.13 9.30 -6.80
N VAL A 149 -4.08 8.47 -6.38
CA VAL A 149 -4.92 7.65 -7.29
C VAL A 149 -6.37 7.64 -6.82
N SER A 150 -7.26 6.92 -7.51
CA SER A 150 -8.67 6.78 -7.12
C SER A 150 -8.86 6.36 -5.65
N ASP A 151 -9.93 6.88 -5.03
CA ASP A 151 -10.27 6.58 -3.62
C ASP A 151 -10.45 5.08 -3.35
N SER A 152 -10.83 4.30 -4.37
CA SER A 152 -10.97 2.86 -4.30
C SER A 152 -9.65 2.13 -4.03
N PHE A 153 -8.51 2.76 -4.29
CA PHE A 153 -7.20 2.21 -3.92
C PHE A 153 -6.90 2.36 -2.43
N PHE A 154 -7.55 3.34 -1.78
CA PHE A 154 -7.33 3.69 -0.38
C PHE A 154 -8.46 3.22 0.53
N THR A 155 -9.65 2.97 0.00
CA THR A 155 -10.84 2.65 0.78
C THR A 155 -11.67 1.58 0.07
N THR A 156 -12.25 0.67 0.84
CA THR A 156 -13.14 -0.38 0.33
C THR A 156 -14.06 -0.84 1.44
N ASP A 157 -15.26 -1.25 1.05
CA ASP A 157 -16.21 -1.92 1.93
C ASP A 157 -15.81 -3.40 2.13
N ILE A 158 -16.49 -4.06 3.07
CA ILE A 158 -16.40 -5.50 3.30
C ILE A 158 -17.54 -6.19 2.55
N LYS A 159 -17.21 -7.20 1.73
CA LYS A 159 -18.19 -8.00 0.99
C LYS A 159 -18.16 -9.44 1.48
N GLN A 160 -19.33 -9.97 1.80
CA GLN A 160 -19.49 -11.40 2.07
C GLN A 160 -19.50 -12.17 0.74
N LYS A 161 -18.57 -13.11 0.59
CA LYS A 161 -18.43 -13.98 -0.61
C LYS A 161 -19.24 -15.27 -0.49
N SER A 162 -19.32 -15.82 0.72
CA SER A 162 -20.09 -17.02 1.06
C SER A 162 -20.33 -17.06 2.57
N SER A 163 -21.01 -18.10 3.07
CA SER A 163 -21.11 -18.33 4.52
C SER A 163 -19.72 -18.25 5.17
N ASN A 164 -19.58 -17.36 6.15
CA ASN A 164 -18.35 -17.09 6.92
C ASN A 164 -17.09 -16.68 6.12
N LYS A 165 -17.22 -16.24 4.87
CA LYS A 165 -16.08 -15.71 4.09
C LYS A 165 -16.31 -14.25 3.72
N PHE A 166 -15.49 -13.37 4.30
CA PHE A 166 -15.51 -11.94 4.07
C PHE A 166 -14.26 -11.50 3.33
N GLN A 167 -14.41 -10.60 2.39
CA GLN A 167 -13.29 -10.02 1.64
C GLN A 167 -13.42 -8.50 1.54
N SER A 168 -12.28 -7.84 1.45
CA SER A 168 -12.18 -6.43 1.12
C SER A 168 -11.20 -6.25 -0.04
N VAL A 169 -11.51 -5.39 -1.00
CA VAL A 169 -10.76 -5.31 -2.27
C VAL A 169 -10.50 -3.86 -2.65
N PHE A 170 -9.25 -3.43 -2.49
CA PHE A 170 -8.77 -2.14 -2.99
C PHE A 170 -8.60 -2.21 -4.50
N ARG A 171 -9.12 -1.21 -5.23
CA ARG A 171 -9.13 -1.18 -6.70
C ARG A 171 -8.36 0.01 -7.24
N VAL A 172 -7.58 -0.22 -8.29
CA VAL A 172 -6.85 0.82 -9.04
C VAL A 172 -6.57 0.32 -10.45
N SER A 173 -6.32 1.19 -11.42
CA SER A 173 -5.70 0.75 -12.68
C SER A 173 -4.17 0.85 -12.57
N SER A 174 -3.44 -0.03 -13.25
CA SER A 174 -1.97 0.14 -13.37
C SER A 174 -1.66 1.46 -14.05
N GLY A 175 -2.55 1.90 -14.95
CA GLY A 175 -2.47 3.20 -15.59
C GLY A 175 -2.45 4.39 -14.65
N GLU A 176 -3.33 4.42 -13.64
CA GLU A 176 -3.32 5.47 -12.62
C GLU A 176 -2.00 5.48 -11.83
N LEU A 177 -1.49 4.30 -11.46
CA LEU A 177 -0.21 4.18 -10.75
C LEU A 177 0.95 4.70 -11.62
N LEU A 178 0.99 4.31 -12.90
CA LEU A 178 2.01 4.71 -13.87
C LEU A 178 1.96 6.20 -14.19
N GLU A 179 0.76 6.76 -14.40
CA GLU A 179 0.58 8.19 -14.61
C GLU A 179 1.20 8.99 -13.47
N LYS A 180 1.02 8.52 -12.24
CA LYS A 180 1.57 9.21 -11.08
C LYS A 180 3.08 9.05 -11.00
N MET A 181 3.61 7.87 -11.31
CA MET A 181 5.05 7.69 -11.44
C MET A 181 5.66 8.65 -12.46
N ASP A 182 5.01 8.82 -13.61
CA ASP A 182 5.40 9.75 -14.67
C ASP A 182 5.33 11.22 -14.23
N GLN A 183 4.22 11.64 -13.62
CA GLN A 183 4.05 13.01 -13.11
C GLN A 183 5.16 13.39 -12.12
N LEU A 184 5.60 12.42 -11.31
CA LEU A 184 6.66 12.62 -10.34
C LEU A 184 8.02 12.72 -11.02
N GLU A 185 8.34 11.81 -11.93
CA GLU A 185 9.55 11.84 -12.72
C GLU A 185 9.71 13.17 -13.48
N ASP A 186 8.65 13.62 -14.16
CA ASP A 186 8.58 14.93 -14.83
C ASP A 186 8.89 16.09 -13.86
N SER A 187 8.26 16.07 -12.67
CA SER A 187 8.42 17.12 -11.66
C SER A 187 9.83 17.16 -11.07
N CYS A 188 10.46 16.00 -10.94
CA CYS A 188 11.83 15.89 -10.45
C CYS A 188 12.82 16.41 -11.49
N GLY A 189 12.63 16.07 -12.77
CA GLY A 189 13.44 16.59 -13.87
C GLY A 189 13.45 18.12 -13.93
N LYS A 190 12.30 18.77 -13.70
CA LYS A 190 12.15 20.24 -13.64
C LYS A 190 12.92 20.88 -12.49
N ASN A 191 12.87 20.30 -11.28
CA ASN A 191 13.59 20.82 -10.11
C ASN A 191 15.10 20.56 -10.16
N LEU A 192 15.53 19.56 -10.91
CA LEU A 192 16.92 19.20 -11.16
C LEU A 192 17.64 20.14 -12.15
N HIS A 193 16.94 21.05 -12.84
CA HIS A 193 17.59 22.10 -13.64
C HIS A 193 18.40 23.09 -12.79
N ASN A 194 18.12 23.19 -11.48
CA ASN A 194 18.87 24.05 -10.55
C ASN A 194 20.06 23.34 -9.86
N ALA A 195 20.18 22.02 -9.97
CA ALA A 195 21.27 21.25 -9.37
C ALA A 195 22.37 20.97 -10.41
N ARG A 196 23.40 21.81 -10.42
CA ARG A 196 24.60 21.76 -11.29
C ARG A 196 25.47 20.48 -11.19
N SER A 197 24.99 19.37 -10.65
CA SER A 197 25.86 18.24 -10.26
C SER A 197 25.53 16.86 -10.85
N LEU A 198 24.57 16.74 -11.77
CA LEU A 198 24.42 15.49 -12.53
C LEU A 198 25.01 15.68 -13.93
N LYS A 199 26.16 15.05 -14.17
CA LYS A 199 26.84 15.03 -15.48
C LYS A 199 25.83 14.71 -16.58
N ALA A 200 25.90 15.48 -17.67
CA ALA A 200 24.99 15.41 -18.82
C ALA A 200 24.95 14.05 -19.56
N SER A 201 25.73 13.05 -19.12
CA SER A 201 25.79 11.70 -19.68
C SER A 201 24.87 10.67 -18.99
N ALA A 202 24.05 11.07 -18.02
CA ALA A 202 23.35 10.13 -17.10
C ALA A 202 21.84 10.42 -16.91
N ARG A 203 21.19 11.16 -17.82
CA ARG A 203 19.74 11.37 -17.78
C ARG A 203 19.06 10.45 -18.79
N LYS A 204 18.69 9.26 -18.34
CA LYS A 204 17.72 8.42 -19.07
C LYS A 204 16.31 8.94 -18.81
N GLY A 205 15.47 8.91 -19.83
CA GLY A 205 14.09 9.34 -19.80
C GLY A 205 13.23 8.54 -20.78
N TYR A 206 12.13 9.13 -21.23
CA TYR A 206 11.21 8.45 -22.15
C TYR A 206 11.91 8.00 -23.44
N GLY A 207 11.73 6.74 -23.81
CA GLY A 207 12.35 6.09 -24.96
C GLY A 207 13.71 5.45 -24.69
N ASP A 208 14.35 5.77 -23.55
CA ASP A 208 15.64 5.18 -23.20
C ASP A 208 15.48 3.79 -22.61
N LYS A 209 16.44 2.92 -22.93
CA LYS A 209 16.57 1.59 -22.31
C LYS A 209 17.42 1.68 -21.04
N TYR A 210 16.93 1.10 -19.95
CA TYR A 210 17.61 1.00 -18.66
C TYR A 210 18.32 -0.35 -18.53
N TYR A 211 19.36 -0.40 -17.71
CA TYR A 211 20.17 -1.57 -17.41
C TYR A 211 20.39 -1.67 -15.90
N THR A 212 20.76 -2.85 -15.43
CA THR A 212 21.12 -3.05 -14.02
C THR A 212 22.22 -2.08 -13.60
N GLY A 213 21.99 -1.35 -12.51
CA GLY A 213 22.91 -0.33 -12.01
C GLY A 213 22.56 1.09 -12.47
N ASP A 214 21.68 1.25 -13.46
CA ASP A 214 21.16 2.56 -13.80
C ASP A 214 20.31 3.14 -12.67
N THR A 215 20.35 4.47 -12.61
CA THR A 215 19.53 5.23 -11.69
C THR A 215 18.11 5.36 -12.22
N VAL A 216 17.13 4.88 -11.45
CA VAL A 216 15.69 5.02 -11.74
C VAL A 216 14.99 5.69 -10.57
N HIS A 217 13.91 6.42 -10.88
CA HIS A 217 13.01 6.94 -9.86
C HIS A 217 12.17 5.82 -9.26
N CYS A 218 11.43 5.06 -10.06
CA CYS A 218 10.76 3.84 -9.62
C CYS A 218 11.22 2.70 -10.50
N ASN A 219 11.56 1.59 -9.87
CA ASN A 219 11.92 0.37 -10.57
C ASN A 219 10.68 -0.31 -11.15
N ARG A 220 10.11 0.28 -12.20
CA ARG A 220 8.98 -0.23 -12.98
C ARG A 220 9.42 -0.99 -14.24
N PHE A 221 10.72 -1.18 -14.42
CA PHE A 221 11.31 -1.80 -15.61
C PHE A 221 12.08 -3.08 -15.26
N ASN A 222 11.91 -3.62 -14.05
CA ASN A 222 12.60 -4.85 -13.65
C ASN A 222 11.72 -6.11 -13.70
N GLY A 223 10.44 -5.99 -14.09
CA GLY A 223 9.52 -7.13 -14.15
C GLY A 223 9.90 -8.17 -15.20
N GLN A 224 9.28 -9.35 -15.13
CA GLN A 224 9.51 -10.47 -16.07
C GLN A 224 9.35 -10.05 -17.53
N LEU A 225 8.30 -9.28 -17.81
CA LEU A 225 7.84 -9.00 -19.16
C LEU A 225 8.52 -7.78 -19.78
N THR A 226 9.45 -7.15 -19.08
CA THR A 226 9.97 -5.86 -19.52
C THR A 226 10.99 -5.98 -20.64
N ASP A 227 11.00 -5.00 -21.52
CA ASP A 227 12.09 -4.76 -22.47
C ASP A 227 13.11 -3.71 -21.97
N ASP A 228 13.00 -3.33 -20.70
CA ASP A 228 13.77 -2.29 -20.01
C ASP A 228 13.63 -0.87 -20.59
N VAL A 229 12.70 -0.62 -21.54
CA VAL A 229 12.50 0.71 -22.14
C VAL A 229 11.50 1.53 -21.33
N HIS A 230 11.81 2.82 -21.15
CA HIS A 230 10.92 3.72 -20.46
C HIS A 230 9.87 4.33 -21.40
N TYR A 231 8.70 3.69 -21.46
CA TYR A 231 7.55 4.19 -22.22
C TYR A 231 6.75 5.24 -21.45
N ASN A 232 6.29 6.27 -22.16
CA ASN A 232 5.49 7.35 -21.59
C ASN A 232 4.02 6.94 -21.47
N TRP A 233 3.53 6.77 -20.25
CA TRP A 233 2.12 6.43 -20.04
C TRP A 233 1.19 7.62 -20.28
N ARG A 234 1.62 8.83 -19.91
CA ARG A 234 0.78 10.04 -19.97
C ARG A 234 0.47 10.48 -21.39
N THR A 235 1.51 10.70 -22.17
CA THR A 235 1.45 11.31 -23.50
C THR A 235 1.91 10.39 -24.63
N GLY A 236 2.30 9.15 -24.32
CA GLY A 236 2.65 8.16 -25.33
C GLY A 236 1.46 7.65 -26.12
N SER A 237 1.76 6.95 -27.22
CA SER A 237 0.76 6.28 -28.05
C SER A 237 0.04 5.16 -27.27
N ALA A 238 -1.08 4.66 -27.81
CA ALA A 238 -1.76 3.51 -27.21
C ALA A 238 -0.81 2.30 -27.05
N ALA A 239 0.11 2.10 -27.99
CA ALA A 239 1.15 1.07 -27.90
C ALA A 239 2.16 1.36 -26.79
N ASP A 240 2.60 2.60 -26.61
CA ASP A 240 3.51 2.96 -25.51
C ASP A 240 2.86 2.75 -24.15
N LYS A 241 1.56 3.07 -24.01
CA LYS A 241 0.81 2.79 -22.79
C LYS A 241 0.75 1.29 -22.50
N ALA A 242 0.41 0.47 -23.51
CA ALA A 242 0.40 -0.98 -23.36
C ALA A 242 1.78 -1.54 -22.97
N LYS A 243 2.87 -1.02 -23.57
CA LYS A 243 4.24 -1.43 -23.22
C LYS A 243 4.68 -0.94 -21.84
N ALA A 244 4.28 0.26 -21.42
CA ALA A 244 4.48 0.75 -20.06
C ALA A 244 3.82 -0.17 -19.03
N ALA A 245 2.57 -0.59 -19.27
CA ALA A 245 1.89 -1.57 -18.41
C ALA A 245 2.59 -2.94 -18.43
N ARG A 246 3.00 -3.43 -19.61
CA ARG A 246 3.78 -4.66 -19.77
C ARG A 246 5.06 -4.63 -18.93
N ASN A 247 5.82 -3.53 -18.98
CA ASN A 247 7.03 -3.34 -18.19
C ASN A 247 6.74 -3.30 -16.69
N PHE A 248 5.62 -2.67 -16.31
CA PHE A 248 5.20 -2.54 -14.92
C PHE A 248 4.77 -3.87 -14.29
N TYR A 249 4.07 -4.74 -15.03
CA TYR A 249 3.62 -6.02 -14.49
C TYR A 249 4.80 -6.85 -13.95
N ALA A 250 4.61 -7.39 -12.74
CA ALA A 250 5.62 -8.11 -11.97
C ALA A 250 6.93 -7.33 -11.67
N SER A 251 6.99 -6.02 -11.90
CA SER A 251 8.08 -5.17 -11.41
C SER A 251 8.06 -5.04 -9.89
N ASP A 252 9.16 -4.59 -9.30
CA ASP A 252 9.25 -4.32 -7.84
C ASP A 252 8.17 -3.33 -7.41
N CYS A 253 7.94 -2.27 -8.20
CA CYS A 253 6.92 -1.28 -7.91
C CYS A 253 5.50 -1.88 -7.98
N HIS A 254 5.22 -2.76 -8.94
CA HIS A 254 3.93 -3.46 -9.02
C HIS A 254 3.73 -4.39 -7.83
N ILE A 255 4.74 -5.18 -7.46
CA ILE A 255 4.69 -6.08 -6.31
C ILE A 255 4.46 -5.28 -5.03
N ALA A 256 5.17 -4.17 -4.83
CA ALA A 256 5.02 -3.34 -3.65
C ALA A 256 3.60 -2.79 -3.48
N LEU A 257 3.06 -2.19 -4.54
CA LEU A 257 1.80 -1.47 -4.49
C LEU A 257 0.59 -2.40 -4.47
N VAL A 258 0.65 -3.49 -5.25
CA VAL A 258 -0.49 -4.37 -5.50
C VAL A 258 -0.42 -5.60 -4.59
N GLN A 259 0.68 -6.34 -4.63
CA GLN A 259 0.78 -7.63 -3.94
C GLN A 259 1.10 -7.47 -2.45
N ALA A 260 2.05 -6.62 -2.09
CA ALA A 260 2.35 -6.32 -0.69
C ALA A 260 1.37 -5.29 -0.10
N GLY A 261 0.55 -4.65 -0.95
CA GLY A 261 -0.53 -3.76 -0.54
C GLY A 261 -0.04 -2.47 0.12
N SER A 262 1.19 -2.05 -0.16
CA SER A 262 1.94 -1.00 0.55
C SER A 262 1.08 0.14 1.11
N GLY A 263 1.30 0.48 2.39
CA GLY A 263 0.70 1.65 3.04
C GLY A 263 1.29 2.98 2.55
N CYS A 264 2.34 2.91 1.73
CA CYS A 264 3.00 4.07 1.13
C CYS A 264 2.17 4.60 -0.01
N THR A 265 1.39 5.62 0.33
CA THR A 265 0.29 6.10 -0.49
C THR A 265 0.52 7.53 -0.95
N SER A 266 1.60 8.17 -0.48
CA SER A 266 1.93 9.55 -0.81
C SER A 266 3.33 9.76 -1.40
N LYS A 267 3.49 10.93 -2.03
CA LYS A 267 4.62 11.31 -2.88
C LYS A 267 5.88 11.44 -2.04
N GLY A 268 6.92 10.71 -2.45
CA GLY A 268 8.26 10.81 -1.90
C GLY A 268 9.07 12.00 -2.38
N SER A 269 10.23 12.18 -1.75
CA SER A 269 11.27 13.04 -2.28
C SER A 269 11.80 12.51 -3.62
N CYS A 270 12.21 13.42 -4.51
CA CYS A 270 12.88 13.13 -5.79
C CYS A 270 14.29 12.52 -5.67
N GLN A 271 14.59 11.79 -4.58
CA GLN A 271 15.92 11.25 -4.35
C GLN A 271 16.18 10.07 -5.30
N CYS A 272 16.77 10.37 -6.46
CA CYS A 272 17.27 9.40 -7.44
C CYS A 272 18.53 8.66 -6.95
N ASN A 273 19.08 9.02 -5.79
CA ASN A 273 20.32 8.45 -5.28
C ASN A 273 20.20 8.30 -3.78
N THR A 274 19.52 7.25 -3.35
CA THR A 274 19.57 6.85 -1.94
C THR A 274 20.59 5.73 -1.81
N THR A 275 21.44 5.81 -0.78
CA THR A 275 22.25 4.67 -0.33
C THR A 275 21.40 3.49 0.14
N LYS A 276 20.07 3.69 0.20
CA LYS A 276 19.05 2.74 0.63
C LYS A 276 18.51 1.91 -0.55
N ARG A 277 19.39 1.34 -1.38
CA ARG A 277 19.20 0.21 -2.32
C ARG A 277 18.05 0.32 -3.36
N ALA A 278 18.25 -0.29 -4.53
CA ALA A 278 17.48 -0.16 -5.78
C ALA A 278 16.00 -0.64 -5.79
N ALA A 279 15.35 -0.84 -4.64
CA ALA A 279 14.00 -1.39 -4.52
C ALA A 279 12.93 -0.34 -4.16
N TYR A 280 13.19 0.95 -4.41
CA TYR A 280 12.27 2.00 -4.01
C TYR A 280 11.29 2.34 -5.13
N CYS A 281 9.99 2.23 -4.85
CA CYS A 281 8.99 2.92 -5.64
C CYS A 281 9.01 4.39 -5.22
N SER A 282 9.95 5.21 -5.69
CA SER A 282 10.13 6.60 -5.16
C SER A 282 8.88 7.48 -5.27
N SER A 283 7.96 7.07 -6.12
CA SER A 283 6.66 7.70 -6.33
C SER A 283 5.68 7.52 -5.18
N PHE A 284 5.82 6.44 -4.41
CA PHE A 284 4.89 6.01 -3.37
C PHE A 284 5.67 5.59 -2.14
N THR A 285 6.00 6.53 -1.25
CA THR A 285 7.04 6.28 -0.24
C THR A 285 6.80 6.90 1.11
N ARG A 286 5.79 7.74 1.21
CA ARG A 286 5.37 8.34 2.46
C ARG A 286 4.03 7.75 2.81
N ASP A 287 3.83 7.58 4.11
CA ASP A 287 2.51 7.38 4.66
C ASP A 287 1.79 8.74 4.62
N GLU A 288 0.63 8.82 3.95
CA GLU A 288 -0.11 10.07 3.79
C GLU A 288 -0.57 10.65 5.15
N ASN A 289 -0.76 9.79 6.17
CA ASN A 289 -1.29 10.20 7.46
C ASN A 289 -0.25 10.97 8.30
N SER A 290 0.95 10.43 8.37
CA SER A 290 2.07 10.96 9.15
C SER A 290 2.99 11.85 8.32
N LEU A 291 2.92 11.74 6.99
CA LEU A 291 3.86 12.33 6.05
C LEU A 291 5.32 11.87 6.33
N ILE A 292 5.51 10.76 7.04
CA ILE A 292 6.81 10.16 7.31
C ILE A 292 7.12 9.16 6.19
N ASN A 293 8.40 9.06 5.83
CA ASN A 293 8.86 8.04 4.90
C ASN A 293 8.54 6.65 5.47
N CYS A 294 7.87 5.83 4.68
CA CYS A 294 7.54 4.48 5.02
C CYS A 294 8.76 3.67 5.44
N PRO A 295 8.60 2.77 6.43
CA PRO A 295 9.58 1.73 6.73
C PRO A 295 9.96 0.92 5.48
N TYR A 296 11.23 0.51 5.42
CA TYR A 296 11.74 -0.29 4.30
C TYR A 296 11.00 -1.63 4.10
N THR A 297 10.37 -2.15 5.14
CA THR A 297 9.54 -3.37 5.07
C THR A 297 8.41 -3.24 4.06
N TYR A 298 7.85 -2.03 3.85
CA TYR A 298 6.82 -1.76 2.85
C TYR A 298 7.31 -1.79 1.39
N HIS A 299 8.62 -1.83 1.18
CA HIS A 299 9.27 -1.79 -0.14
C HIS A 299 10.18 -3.00 -0.40
N LYS A 300 10.48 -3.79 0.64
CA LYS A 300 11.28 -5.01 0.52
C LYS A 300 10.35 -6.20 0.33
N HIS A 301 10.41 -6.83 -0.84
CA HIS A 301 9.52 -7.93 -1.22
C HIS A 301 10.28 -9.21 -1.57
N THR A 302 11.34 -9.51 -0.80
CA THR A 302 12.09 -10.78 -0.91
C THR A 302 11.13 -11.96 -0.83
N GLY A 303 11.11 -12.81 -1.88
CA GLY A 303 10.22 -13.96 -1.99
C GLY A 303 8.90 -13.72 -2.74
N LEU A 304 8.54 -12.46 -3.02
CA LEU A 304 7.43 -12.10 -3.92
C LEU A 304 7.90 -11.68 -5.32
N VAL A 305 9.19 -11.30 -5.45
CA VAL A 305 9.82 -11.00 -6.75
C VAL A 305 9.80 -12.27 -7.60
N ILE A 306 9.22 -12.13 -8.78
CA ILE A 306 9.19 -13.20 -9.78
C ILE A 306 10.46 -13.05 -10.63
N PRO A 307 11.40 -14.02 -10.57
CA PRO A 307 12.69 -13.91 -11.24
C PRO A 307 12.54 -14.03 -12.76
N ARG A 308 13.31 -13.17 -13.47
CA ARG A 308 13.47 -13.16 -14.93
C ARG A 308 14.00 -14.47 -15.50
#